data_AF-A0A445LAF0-F1
#
_entry.id   AF-A0A445LAF0-F1
#
_cell.length_a   1.000
_cell.length_b   1.000
_cell.length_c   1.000
_cell.angle_alpha   90.00
_cell.angle_beta   90.00
_cell.angle_gamma   90.00
#
_symmetry.space_group_name_H-M   'P 1'
#
loop_
_entity.id
_entity.type
_entity.pdbx_description
1 polymer ?
#
loop_
_entity_poly.entity_id
_entity_poly.type
_entity_poly.pdbx_seq_one_letter_code
_entity_poly.pdbx_strand_id
1 'polypeptide(L)'
;MEKITHIAVVPGPGFSHLIPILEFSKRLVKLHPLLHVTAFIPTLGSLSSVSKSFLKTLPPSITPTFLPPVDPIDIPQGLETAIRMQLTVTYSLPSLHNALKSLTSRTPLVALVVDNFAYEALDFAKEFNMLSYIYFPKSAFTLSMYFHLPKLDEDTSCEFKDLPEPIQMPGCVPIHGLDLHHQIQDRSSQGYELFLQRVKRFCTVDGIFINSFIEMEKEPIRALAKEWNGYPPVYPIGPIIQTGMSPMGPLN
;
A
#
# COMPACT_ATOMS: atom_id res chain seq x y z
N MET A 1 -4.97 16.25 30.33
CA MET A 1 -5.62 16.23 29.01
C MET A 1 -5.05 15.05 28.24
N GLU A 2 -5.91 14.20 27.68
CA GLU A 2 -5.47 13.10 26.83
C GLU A 2 -4.83 13.66 25.55
N LYS A 3 -3.65 13.14 25.19
CA LYS A 3 -2.88 13.63 24.04
C LYS A 3 -3.34 12.92 22.78
N ILE A 4 -3.82 13.69 21.80
CA ILE A 4 -4.18 13.15 20.48
C ILE A 4 -2.90 12.77 19.73
N THR A 5 -2.90 11.58 19.15
CA THR A 5 -1.83 11.04 18.31
C THR A 5 -2.23 11.15 16.85
N HIS A 6 -1.33 11.63 15.99
CA HIS A 6 -1.62 11.84 14.58
C HIS A 6 -0.73 10.97 13.69
N ILE A 7 -1.34 10.36 12.67
CA ILE A 7 -0.62 9.65 11.61
C ILE A 7 -1.00 10.21 10.24
N ALA A 8 -0.08 10.11 9.30
CA ALA A 8 -0.34 10.37 7.89
C ALA A 8 -0.59 9.06 7.14
N VAL A 9 -1.51 9.10 6.19
CA VAL A 9 -1.82 7.98 5.29
C VAL A 9 -1.71 8.45 3.85
N VAL A 10 -1.06 7.66 2.98
CA VAL A 10 -0.96 7.94 1.54
C VAL A 10 -1.48 6.74 0.74
N PRO A 11 -2.73 6.78 0.24
CA PRO A 11 -3.25 5.76 -0.64
C PRO A 11 -2.56 5.78 -2.01
N GLY A 12 -2.60 4.63 -2.69
CA GLY A 12 -2.30 4.55 -4.12
C GLY A 12 -3.44 5.17 -4.94
N PRO A 13 -3.19 5.61 -6.18
CA PRO A 13 -4.23 6.15 -7.04
C PRO A 13 -5.28 5.09 -7.38
N GLY A 14 -6.54 5.48 -7.43
CA GLY A 14 -7.64 4.61 -7.85
C GLY A 14 -8.43 3.97 -6.70
N PHE A 15 -9.66 3.56 -7.01
CA PHE A 15 -10.63 3.10 -6.02
C PHE A 15 -10.13 1.88 -5.23
N SER A 16 -9.52 0.89 -5.91
CA SER A 16 -9.02 -0.34 -5.30
C SER A 16 -7.85 -0.15 -4.32
N HIS A 17 -7.21 1.03 -4.31
CA HIS A 17 -6.11 1.36 -3.39
C HIS A 17 -6.56 2.35 -2.32
N LEU A 18 -7.37 3.34 -2.69
CA LEU A 18 -7.92 4.33 -1.77
C LEU A 18 -8.80 3.70 -0.69
N ILE A 19 -9.72 2.82 -1.08
CA ILE A 19 -10.74 2.32 -0.18
C ILE A 19 -10.14 1.40 0.91
N PRO A 20 -9.31 0.39 0.58
CA PRO A 20 -8.83 -0.54 1.60
C PRO A 20 -8.04 0.14 2.71
N ILE A 21 -7.17 1.10 2.38
CA ILE A 21 -6.35 1.80 3.38
C ILE A 21 -7.17 2.76 4.23
N LEU A 22 -8.25 3.33 3.68
CA LEU A 22 -9.18 4.14 4.46
C LEU A 22 -10.09 3.29 5.35
N GLU A 23 -10.47 2.08 4.94
CA GLU A 23 -11.16 1.14 5.84
C GLU A 23 -10.25 0.66 6.98
N PHE A 24 -8.97 0.43 6.70
CA PHE A 24 -7.96 0.23 7.74
C PHE A 24 -7.90 1.42 8.69
N SER A 25 -7.87 2.64 8.15
CA SER A 25 -7.84 3.87 8.95
C SER A 25 -9.10 4.02 9.82
N LYS A 26 -10.29 3.70 9.30
CA LYS A 26 -11.56 3.69 10.05
C LYS A 26 -11.52 2.69 11.21
N ARG A 27 -11.00 1.48 10.97
CA ARG A 27 -10.82 0.49 12.04
C ARG A 27 -9.84 1.00 13.10
N LEU A 28 -8.74 1.63 12.69
CA LEU A 28 -7.73 2.15 13.60
C LEU A 28 -8.28 3.24 14.53
N VAL A 29 -8.95 4.26 13.99
CA VAL A 29 -9.54 5.34 14.82
C VAL A 29 -10.71 4.87 15.69
N LYS A 30 -11.42 3.82 15.26
CA LYS A 30 -12.48 3.18 16.05
C LYS A 30 -11.92 2.45 17.28
N LEU A 31 -10.79 1.76 17.12
CA LEU A 31 -10.11 1.03 18.20
C LEU A 31 -9.29 1.96 19.10
N HIS A 32 -8.82 3.09 18.56
CA HIS A 32 -8.00 4.06 19.27
C HIS A 32 -8.60 5.47 19.12
N PRO A 33 -9.56 5.86 20.00
CA PRO A 33 -10.29 7.13 19.86
C PRO A 33 -9.42 8.39 19.92
N LEU A 34 -8.22 8.30 20.48
CA LEU A 34 -7.23 9.39 20.53
C LEU A 34 -6.29 9.42 19.31
N LEU A 35 -6.51 8.55 18.33
CA LEU A 35 -5.75 8.52 17.09
C LEU A 35 -6.52 9.25 15.99
N HIS A 36 -5.86 10.21 15.34
CA HIS A 36 -6.38 10.95 14.20
C HIS A 36 -5.52 10.66 12.96
N VAL A 37 -6.16 10.63 11.81
CA VAL A 37 -5.54 10.31 10.52
C VAL A 37 -5.70 11.48 9.56
N THR A 38 -4.61 11.88 8.91
CA THR A 38 -4.69 12.74 7.72
C THR A 38 -4.32 11.91 6.49
N ALA A 39 -5.26 11.77 5.55
CA ALA A 39 -5.05 11.01 4.33
C ALA A 39 -4.69 11.95 3.16
N PHE A 40 -3.47 11.89 2.65
CA PHE A 40 -3.01 12.69 1.51
C PHE A 40 -3.23 11.92 0.20
N ILE A 41 -4.21 12.35 -0.60
CA ILE A 41 -4.73 11.57 -1.73
C ILE A 41 -4.09 12.07 -3.04
N PRO A 42 -3.14 11.32 -3.65
CA PRO A 42 -2.70 11.58 -5.02
C PRO A 42 -3.78 11.18 -6.02
N THR A 43 -3.94 11.95 -7.10
CA THR A 43 -4.99 11.71 -8.11
C THR A 43 -4.48 11.96 -9.51
N LEU A 44 -4.86 11.07 -10.44
CA LEU A 44 -4.72 11.29 -11.88
C LEU A 44 -6.01 11.90 -12.42
N GLY A 45 -5.97 13.18 -12.82
CA GLY A 45 -7.16 13.94 -13.20
C GLY A 45 -8.10 14.18 -12.02
N SER A 46 -9.17 13.39 -11.90
CA SER A 46 -10.13 13.56 -10.81
C SER A 46 -10.60 12.23 -10.22
N LEU A 47 -11.00 12.26 -8.94
CA LEU A 47 -11.60 11.10 -8.31
C LEU A 47 -12.96 10.73 -8.91
N SER A 48 -13.21 9.43 -8.99
CA SER A 48 -14.53 8.88 -9.34
C SER A 48 -15.62 9.36 -8.39
N SER A 49 -16.86 9.38 -8.87
CA SER A 49 -18.04 9.70 -8.04
C SER A 49 -18.16 8.76 -6.83
N VAL A 50 -17.84 7.48 -7.02
CA VAL A 50 -17.87 6.46 -5.96
C VAL A 50 -16.82 6.76 -4.89
N SER A 51 -15.59 7.10 -5.28
CA SER A 51 -14.54 7.52 -4.35
C SER A 51 -14.95 8.77 -3.56
N LYS A 52 -15.51 9.78 -4.24
CA LYS A 52 -16.01 11.00 -3.58
C LYS A 52 -17.14 10.71 -2.60
N SER A 53 -18.07 9.81 -2.95
CA SER A 53 -19.15 9.37 -2.06
C SER A 53 -18.60 8.69 -0.82
N PHE A 54 -17.64 7.77 -1.00
CA PHE A 54 -17.00 7.08 0.12
C PHE A 54 -16.31 8.04 1.10
N LEU A 55 -15.59 9.05 0.60
CA LEU A 55 -14.89 10.02 1.46
C LEU A 55 -15.85 10.80 2.38
N LYS A 56 -17.13 10.95 2.00
CA LYS A 56 -18.15 11.57 2.86
C LYS A 56 -18.57 10.68 4.04
N THR A 57 -18.23 9.39 4.01
CA THR A 57 -18.53 8.42 5.08
C THR A 57 -17.43 8.36 6.15
N LEU A 58 -16.33 9.09 5.96
CA LEU A 58 -15.22 9.10 6.91
C LEU A 58 -15.63 9.78 8.23
N PRO A 59 -15.25 9.23 9.39
CA PRO A 59 -15.49 9.87 10.67
C PRO A 59 -14.64 11.16 10.81
N PRO A 60 -15.02 12.09 11.71
CA PRO A 60 -14.30 13.36 11.90
C PRO A 60 -12.82 13.23 12.30
N SER A 61 -12.40 12.07 12.82
CA SER A 61 -11.00 11.77 13.14
C SER A 61 -10.14 11.42 11.91
N ILE A 62 -10.73 11.35 10.71
CA ILE A 62 -10.02 11.11 9.45
C ILE A 62 -10.25 12.29 8.51
N THR A 63 -9.17 13.03 8.22
CA THR A 63 -9.20 14.20 7.35
C THR A 63 -8.62 13.86 5.97
N PRO A 64 -9.43 13.78 4.90
CA PRO A 64 -8.90 13.66 3.54
C PRO A 64 -8.33 15.00 3.07
N THR A 65 -7.11 14.97 2.55
CA THR A 65 -6.39 16.11 1.94
C THR A 65 -6.04 15.74 0.50
N PHE A 66 -6.64 16.43 -0.46
CA PHE A 66 -6.33 16.20 -1.88
C PHE A 66 -5.03 16.91 -2.24
N LEU A 67 -4.12 16.18 -2.88
CA LEU A 67 -2.96 16.79 -3.51
C LEU A 67 -3.39 17.44 -4.83
N PRO A 68 -2.64 18.43 -5.36
CA PRO A 68 -2.83 18.91 -6.72
C PRO A 68 -2.89 17.73 -7.70
N PRO A 69 -3.92 17.66 -8.56
CA PRO A 69 -4.08 16.53 -9.45
C PRO A 69 -2.96 16.52 -10.50
N VAL A 70 -2.45 15.33 -10.79
CA VAL A 70 -1.56 15.11 -11.93
C VAL A 70 -2.43 15.15 -13.20
N ASP A 71 -2.04 15.95 -14.19
CA ASP A 71 -2.75 16.01 -15.46
C ASP A 71 -2.50 14.70 -16.24
N PRO A 72 -3.55 14.01 -16.72
CA PRO A 72 -3.39 12.84 -17.58
C PRO A 72 -2.50 13.07 -18.81
N ILE A 73 -2.34 14.30 -19.27
CA ILE A 73 -1.44 14.65 -20.39
C ILE A 73 0.05 14.51 -20.03
N ASP A 74 0.39 14.64 -18.74
CA ASP A 74 1.77 14.55 -18.24
C ASP A 74 2.23 13.08 -18.12
N ILE A 75 1.29 12.12 -18.17
CA ILE A 75 1.58 10.69 -18.16
C ILE A 75 1.54 10.14 -19.59
N PRO A 76 2.61 9.48 -20.07
CA PRO A 76 2.62 8.92 -21.42
C PRO A 76 1.43 7.98 -21.68
N GLN A 77 0.84 8.12 -22.87
CA GLN A 77 -0.28 7.27 -23.29
C GLN A 77 0.20 5.85 -23.61
N GLY A 78 -0.70 4.86 -23.44
CA GLY A 78 -0.41 3.46 -23.73
C GLY A 78 0.36 2.71 -22.65
N LEU A 79 0.78 3.39 -21.57
CA LEU A 79 1.40 2.73 -20.42
C LEU A 79 0.42 1.82 -19.67
N GLU A 80 0.94 0.71 -19.14
CA GLU A 80 0.19 -0.17 -18.26
C GLU A 80 -0.36 0.59 -17.03
N THR A 81 -1.53 0.16 -16.56
CA THR A 81 -2.22 0.81 -15.43
C THR A 81 -1.33 0.95 -14.19
N ALA A 82 -0.55 -0.07 -13.86
CA ALA A 82 0.32 -0.04 -12.70
C ALA A 82 1.46 1.00 -12.83
N ILE A 83 2.03 1.15 -14.03
CA ILE A 83 3.04 2.18 -14.31
C ILE A 83 2.42 3.57 -14.15
N ARG A 84 1.22 3.77 -14.72
CA ARG A 84 0.48 5.05 -14.58
C ARG A 84 0.18 5.39 -13.13
N MET A 85 -0.18 4.39 -12.31
CA MET A 85 -0.40 4.58 -10.88
C MET A 85 0.88 4.98 -10.15
N GLN A 86 2.00 4.32 -10.43
CA GLN A 86 3.28 4.68 -9.84
C GLN A 86 3.69 6.11 -10.20
N LEU A 87 3.68 6.46 -11.50
CA LEU A 87 4.01 7.82 -11.97
C LEU A 87 3.10 8.90 -11.37
N THR A 88 1.81 8.61 -11.19
CA THR A 88 0.88 9.55 -10.52
C THR A 88 1.34 9.89 -9.10
N VAL A 89 1.83 8.89 -8.34
CA VAL A 89 2.40 9.16 -7.01
C VAL A 89 3.72 9.91 -7.15
N THR A 90 4.63 9.46 -8.01
CA THR A 90 5.94 10.09 -8.23
C THR A 90 5.79 11.59 -8.53
N TYR A 91 4.88 11.97 -9.42
CA TYR A 91 4.63 13.38 -9.76
C TYR A 91 3.90 14.15 -8.66
N SER A 92 3.22 13.46 -7.75
CA SER A 92 2.59 14.07 -6.57
C SER A 92 3.57 14.29 -5.41
N LEU A 93 4.77 13.70 -5.43
CA LEU A 93 5.74 13.75 -4.32
C LEU A 93 6.11 15.17 -3.85
N PRO A 94 6.38 16.16 -4.74
CA PRO A 94 6.69 17.53 -4.29
C PRO A 94 5.53 18.17 -3.52
N SER A 95 4.30 17.93 -3.97
CA SER A 95 3.10 18.42 -3.31
C SER A 95 2.86 17.71 -1.98
N LEU A 96 3.06 16.39 -1.95
CA LEU A 96 2.97 15.59 -0.73
C LEU A 96 3.99 16.06 0.32
N HIS A 97 5.24 16.27 -0.08
CA HIS A 97 6.30 16.77 0.79
C HIS A 97 5.93 18.11 1.43
N ASN A 98 5.49 19.08 0.62
CA ASN A 98 5.04 20.38 1.11
C ASN A 98 3.85 20.27 2.07
N ALA A 99 2.89 19.39 1.77
CA ALA A 99 1.73 19.17 2.61
C ALA A 99 2.10 18.52 3.95
N LEU A 100 3.01 17.53 3.94
CA LEU A 100 3.56 16.91 5.15
C LEU A 100 4.33 17.93 5.98
N LYS A 101 5.24 18.70 5.38
CA LYS A 101 5.99 19.77 6.06
C LYS A 101 5.07 20.80 6.71
N SER A 102 4.00 21.18 6.01
CA SER A 102 3.00 22.10 6.54
C SER A 102 2.21 21.50 7.70
N LEU A 103 1.93 20.19 7.68
CA LEU A 103 1.23 19.51 8.76
C LEU A 103 2.13 19.30 9.99
N THR A 104 3.35 18.80 9.80
CA THR A 104 4.31 18.51 10.87
C THR A 104 4.74 19.75 11.65
N SER A 105 4.71 20.94 11.03
CA SER A 105 4.97 22.21 11.73
C SER A 105 3.89 22.62 12.74
N ARG A 106 2.68 22.04 12.63
CA ARG A 106 1.52 22.35 13.49
C ARG A 106 1.14 21.17 14.39
N THR A 107 1.34 19.97 13.89
CA THR A 107 0.87 18.72 14.51
C THR A 107 1.95 17.66 14.38
N PRO A 108 2.57 17.21 15.49
CA PRO A 108 3.53 16.11 15.44
C PRO A 108 2.88 14.83 14.91
N LEU A 109 3.45 14.28 13.84
CA LEU A 109 3.05 13.00 13.26
C LEU A 109 3.96 11.90 13.80
N VAL A 110 3.40 10.75 14.18
CA VAL A 110 4.19 9.63 14.71
C VAL A 110 4.49 8.55 13.68
N ALA A 111 3.68 8.47 12.62
CA ALA A 111 3.82 7.46 11.59
C ALA A 111 3.28 7.93 10.23
N LEU A 112 3.87 7.40 9.17
CA LEU A 112 3.42 7.46 7.78
C LEU A 112 3.07 6.05 7.32
N VAL A 113 1.80 5.83 6.96
CA VAL A 113 1.32 4.55 6.40
C VAL A 113 1.00 4.73 4.93
N VAL A 114 1.62 3.93 4.06
CA VAL A 114 1.45 4.06 2.61
C VAL A 114 0.85 2.81 2.00
N ASP A 115 0.13 2.97 0.88
CA ASP A 115 -0.11 1.87 -0.05
C ASP A 115 1.18 1.51 -0.79
N ASN A 116 1.24 0.28 -1.31
CA ASN A 116 2.38 -0.20 -2.09
C ASN A 116 2.80 0.70 -3.27
N PHE A 117 1.87 1.36 -3.97
CA PHE A 117 2.22 2.27 -5.06
C PHE A 117 2.76 3.62 -4.55
N ALA A 118 2.54 3.95 -3.28
CA ALA A 118 3.03 5.16 -2.63
C ALA A 118 4.34 4.95 -1.87
N TYR A 119 5.09 3.88 -2.18
CA TYR A 119 6.31 3.51 -1.46
C TYR A 119 7.40 4.60 -1.47
N GLU A 120 7.48 5.44 -2.52
CA GLU A 120 8.45 6.53 -2.60
C GLU A 120 8.23 7.57 -1.48
N ALA A 121 6.99 7.73 -1.00
CA ALA A 121 6.70 8.63 0.10
C ALA A 121 7.34 8.19 1.43
N LEU A 122 7.78 6.94 1.55
CA LEU A 122 8.45 6.44 2.76
C LEU A 122 9.77 7.15 3.04
N ASP A 123 10.42 7.74 2.03
CA ASP A 123 11.62 8.57 2.24
C ASP A 123 11.32 9.78 3.14
N PHE A 124 10.09 10.31 3.08
CA PHE A 124 9.65 11.41 3.92
C PHE A 124 9.42 10.99 5.38
N ALA A 125 9.18 9.69 5.65
CA ALA A 125 9.03 9.22 7.03
C ALA A 125 10.31 9.49 7.82
N LYS A 126 11.46 9.12 7.26
CA LYS A 126 12.77 9.39 7.87
C LYS A 126 13.06 10.89 7.98
N GLU A 127 12.77 11.65 6.93
CA GLU A 127 12.99 13.12 6.92
C GLU A 127 12.24 13.82 8.05
N PHE A 128 10.98 13.45 8.28
CA PHE A 128 10.13 14.06 9.31
C PHE A 128 10.14 13.29 10.65
N ASN A 129 11.08 12.36 10.84
CA ASN A 129 11.23 11.55 12.06
C ASN A 129 9.94 10.80 12.46
N MET A 130 9.28 10.19 11.48
CA MET A 130 8.10 9.34 11.62
C MET A 130 8.48 7.87 11.42
N LEU A 131 7.71 6.97 12.04
CA LEU A 131 7.73 5.56 11.66
C LEU A 131 7.14 5.36 10.25
N SER A 132 7.64 4.37 9.54
CA SER A 132 7.31 4.05 8.15
C SER A 132 6.58 2.70 8.08
N TYR A 133 5.36 2.69 7.56
CA TYR A 133 4.57 1.46 7.44
C TYR A 133 3.97 1.33 6.04
N ILE A 134 3.82 0.08 5.60
CA ILE A 134 3.06 -0.25 4.40
C ILE A 134 1.76 -0.94 4.82
N TYR A 135 0.63 -0.45 4.34
CA TYR A 135 -0.61 -1.21 4.34
C TYR A 135 -0.71 -1.99 3.02
N PHE A 136 -0.60 -3.31 3.13
CA PHE A 136 -0.59 -4.24 2.01
C PHE A 136 -1.84 -5.14 2.08
N PRO A 137 -2.98 -4.71 1.51
CA PRO A 137 -4.24 -5.43 1.61
C PRO A 137 -4.31 -6.66 0.69
N LYS A 138 -3.24 -7.45 0.65
CA LYS A 138 -3.14 -8.72 -0.09
C LYS A 138 -2.76 -9.84 0.88
N SER A 139 -2.72 -11.06 0.35
CA SER A 139 -2.41 -12.28 1.10
C SER A 139 -0.96 -12.31 1.60
N ALA A 140 -0.72 -13.09 2.65
CA ALA A 140 0.63 -13.40 3.14
C ALA A 140 1.45 -14.15 2.08
N PHE A 141 0.81 -15.01 1.29
CA PHE A 141 1.42 -15.63 0.11
C PHE A 141 1.97 -14.57 -0.87
N THR A 142 1.19 -13.53 -1.18
CA THR A 142 1.62 -12.48 -2.11
C THR A 142 2.78 -11.69 -1.53
N LEU A 143 2.78 -11.41 -0.21
CA LEU A 143 3.90 -10.72 0.43
C LEU A 143 5.18 -11.59 0.42
N SER A 144 5.03 -12.91 0.60
CA SER A 144 6.14 -13.86 0.49
C SER A 144 6.77 -13.84 -0.91
N MET A 145 5.94 -13.77 -1.97
CA MET A 145 6.42 -13.57 -3.35
C MET A 145 7.19 -12.27 -3.50
N TYR A 146 6.70 -11.16 -2.92
CA TYR A 146 7.41 -9.88 -2.96
C TYR A 146 8.79 -10.04 -2.32
N PHE A 147 8.89 -10.63 -1.14
CA PHE A 147 10.17 -10.80 -0.48
C PHE A 147 11.12 -11.77 -1.18
N HIS A 148 10.58 -12.77 -1.88
CA HIS A 148 11.37 -13.74 -2.63
C HIS A 148 11.84 -13.21 -4.00
N LEU A 149 11.10 -12.29 -4.62
CA LEU A 149 11.33 -11.85 -5.99
C LEU A 149 12.75 -11.30 -6.25
N PRO A 150 13.38 -10.47 -5.40
CA PRO A 150 14.73 -9.98 -5.67
C PRO A 150 15.76 -11.10 -5.82
N LYS A 151 15.67 -12.13 -4.97
CA LYS A 151 16.54 -13.31 -5.07
C LYS A 151 16.21 -14.12 -6.32
N LEU A 152 14.93 -14.34 -6.60
CA LEU A 152 14.49 -15.07 -7.78
C LEU A 152 14.97 -14.39 -9.08
N ASP A 153 14.96 -13.05 -9.12
CA ASP A 153 15.48 -12.26 -10.24
C ASP A 153 16.98 -12.47 -10.45
N GLU A 154 17.76 -12.47 -9.37
CA GLU A 154 19.22 -12.69 -9.41
C GLU A 154 19.58 -14.12 -9.81
N ASP A 155 18.83 -15.11 -9.30
CA ASP A 155 19.10 -16.54 -9.51
C ASP A 155 18.59 -17.05 -10.87
N THR A 156 17.76 -16.29 -11.58
CA THR A 156 17.10 -16.73 -12.82
C THR A 156 17.53 -15.90 -14.01
N SER A 157 17.82 -16.53 -15.15
CA SER A 157 18.15 -15.85 -16.42
C SER A 157 17.04 -15.89 -17.48
N CYS A 158 16.09 -16.83 -17.39
CA CYS A 158 14.95 -16.95 -18.31
C CYS A 158 13.70 -16.22 -17.79
N GLU A 159 12.63 -16.16 -18.59
CA GLU A 159 11.34 -15.71 -18.07
C GLU A 159 10.82 -16.68 -17.00
N PHE A 160 10.12 -16.17 -15.98
CA PHE A 160 9.64 -17.04 -14.91
C PHE A 160 8.66 -18.09 -15.42
N LYS A 161 7.82 -17.75 -16.40
CA LYS A 161 6.92 -18.69 -17.08
C LYS A 161 7.61 -19.89 -17.74
N ASP A 162 8.90 -19.77 -18.03
CA ASP A 162 9.69 -20.83 -18.67
C ASP A 162 10.47 -21.67 -17.65
N LEU A 163 10.31 -21.40 -16.35
CA LEU A 163 10.92 -22.22 -15.30
C LEU A 163 10.35 -23.65 -15.32
N PRO A 164 11.21 -24.68 -15.35
CA PRO A 164 10.76 -26.08 -15.41
C PRO A 164 10.13 -26.54 -14.10
N GLU A 165 10.64 -26.03 -12.98
CA GLU A 165 10.20 -26.39 -11.63
C GLU A 165 9.38 -25.27 -10.99
N PRO A 166 8.39 -25.60 -10.14
CA PRO A 166 7.67 -24.61 -9.35
C PRO A 166 8.60 -23.82 -8.42
N ILE A 167 8.29 -22.54 -8.24
CA ILE A 167 8.96 -21.67 -7.28
C ILE A 167 8.53 -22.08 -5.87
N GLN A 168 9.52 -22.33 -5.03
CA GLN A 168 9.35 -22.75 -3.63
C GLN A 168 9.63 -21.57 -2.71
N MET A 169 8.60 -21.08 -2.03
CA MET A 169 8.75 -20.08 -0.98
C MET A 169 8.47 -20.70 0.39
N PRO A 170 9.26 -20.36 1.41
CA PRO A 170 9.02 -20.89 2.74
C PRO A 170 7.59 -20.63 3.27
N GLY A 171 6.99 -21.68 3.84
CA GLY A 171 5.61 -21.69 4.35
C GLY A 171 4.50 -21.65 3.29
N CYS A 172 4.82 -21.48 2.01
CA CYS A 172 3.84 -21.34 0.93
C CYS A 172 3.68 -22.63 0.13
N VAL A 173 2.54 -22.77 -0.55
CA VAL A 173 2.40 -23.79 -1.59
C VAL A 173 3.30 -23.45 -2.80
N PRO A 174 3.87 -24.46 -3.48
CA PRO A 174 4.59 -24.23 -4.72
C PRO A 174 3.76 -23.50 -5.77
N ILE A 175 4.37 -22.63 -6.58
CA ILE A 175 3.68 -21.93 -7.67
C ILE A 175 4.49 -22.00 -8.96
N HIS A 176 3.83 -22.30 -10.08
CA HIS A 176 4.49 -22.25 -11.38
C HIS A 176 4.68 -20.80 -11.82
N GLY A 177 5.77 -20.54 -12.55
CA GLY A 177 6.04 -19.18 -13.02
C GLY A 177 4.95 -18.60 -13.93
N LEU A 178 4.24 -19.46 -14.66
CA LEU A 178 3.07 -19.08 -15.48
C LEU A 178 1.90 -18.54 -14.65
N ASP A 179 1.78 -18.95 -13.39
CA ASP A 179 0.69 -18.53 -12.49
C ASP A 179 1.02 -17.23 -11.73
N LEU A 180 2.21 -16.66 -11.95
CA LEU A 180 2.62 -15.41 -11.34
C LEU A 180 1.87 -14.20 -11.89
N HIS A 181 1.89 -13.11 -11.12
CA HIS A 181 1.25 -11.86 -11.48
C HIS A 181 1.74 -11.35 -12.85
N HIS A 182 0.82 -10.83 -13.67
CA HIS A 182 1.15 -10.35 -15.03
C HIS A 182 2.34 -9.37 -15.11
N GLN A 183 2.58 -8.56 -14.07
CA GLN A 183 3.67 -7.58 -14.02
C GLN A 183 5.06 -8.22 -13.99
N ILE A 184 5.15 -9.53 -13.73
CA ILE A 184 6.42 -10.27 -13.67
C ILE A 184 6.55 -11.35 -14.74
N GLN A 185 5.68 -11.32 -15.77
CA GLN A 185 5.69 -12.28 -16.89
C GLN A 185 6.57 -11.86 -18.09
N ASP A 186 7.00 -10.59 -18.10
CA ASP A 186 7.97 -10.04 -19.04
C ASP A 186 9.04 -9.30 -18.25
N ARG A 187 10.15 -10.00 -17.98
CA ARG A 187 11.28 -9.47 -17.20
C ARG A 187 12.06 -8.39 -17.92
N SER A 188 11.86 -8.22 -19.23
CA SER A 188 12.46 -7.15 -20.01
C SER A 188 11.63 -5.86 -20.02
N SER A 189 10.39 -5.92 -19.52
CA SER A 189 9.47 -4.79 -19.53
C SER A 189 9.84 -3.72 -18.49
N GLN A 190 9.52 -2.46 -18.80
CA GLN A 190 9.55 -1.36 -17.84
C GLN A 190 8.65 -1.63 -16.63
N GLY A 191 7.51 -2.32 -16.84
CA GLY A 191 6.59 -2.68 -15.77
C GLY A 191 7.24 -3.58 -14.73
N TYR A 192 8.03 -4.56 -15.17
CA TYR A 192 8.80 -5.43 -14.28
C TYR A 192 9.89 -4.67 -13.53
N GLU A 193 10.66 -3.82 -14.21
CA GLU A 193 11.72 -3.04 -13.57
C GLU A 193 11.16 -2.18 -12.42
N LEU A 194 10.07 -1.44 -12.68
CA LEU A 194 9.40 -0.62 -11.67
C LEU A 194 8.80 -1.46 -10.55
N PHE A 195 8.24 -2.64 -10.88
CA PHE A 195 7.73 -3.58 -9.90
C PHE A 195 8.84 -4.05 -8.94
N LEU A 196 9.98 -4.46 -9.49
CA LEU A 196 11.13 -4.94 -8.73
C LEU A 196 11.72 -3.85 -7.85
N GLN A 197 11.85 -2.62 -8.37
CA GLN A 197 12.28 -1.45 -7.59
C GLN A 197 11.36 -1.20 -6.40
N ARG A 198 10.04 -1.20 -6.61
CA ARG A 198 9.05 -1.06 -5.53
C ARG A 198 9.18 -2.17 -4.49
N VAL A 199 9.32 -3.43 -4.92
CA VAL A 199 9.43 -4.59 -4.03
C VAL A 199 10.66 -4.48 -3.12
N LYS A 200 11.82 -4.07 -3.66
CA LYS A 200 13.06 -3.90 -2.89
C LYS A 200 12.91 -2.90 -1.73
N ARG A 201 11.95 -1.97 -1.82
CA ARG A 201 11.66 -0.97 -0.78
C ARG A 201 10.82 -1.50 0.38
N PHE A 202 10.21 -2.67 0.23
CA PHE A 202 9.44 -3.28 1.33
C PHE A 202 10.36 -3.77 2.46
N CYS A 203 11.66 -3.96 2.22
CA CYS A 203 12.59 -4.46 3.24
C CYS A 203 13.07 -3.38 4.21
N THR A 204 12.78 -2.10 3.96
CA THR A 204 13.37 -0.96 4.70
C THR A 204 12.36 -0.17 5.53
N VAL A 205 11.22 -0.77 5.86
CA VAL A 205 10.14 -0.11 6.63
C VAL A 205 10.12 -0.60 8.08
N ASP A 206 9.41 0.11 8.97
CA ASP A 206 9.25 -0.28 10.37
C ASP A 206 8.18 -1.37 10.56
N GLY A 207 7.34 -1.60 9.55
CA GLY A 207 6.39 -2.71 9.56
C GLY A 207 5.47 -2.76 8.36
N ILE A 208 4.85 -3.93 8.16
CA ILE A 208 3.88 -4.16 7.09
C ILE A 208 2.59 -4.72 7.68
N PHE A 209 1.48 -4.04 7.43
CA PHE A 209 0.15 -4.52 7.77
C PHE A 209 -0.42 -5.30 6.60
N ILE A 210 -0.83 -6.55 6.82
CA ILE A 210 -1.54 -7.34 5.80
C ILE A 210 -3.00 -7.55 6.19
N ASN A 211 -3.87 -7.52 5.18
CA ASN A 211 -5.29 -7.82 5.37
C ASN A 211 -5.55 -9.34 5.31
N SER A 212 -4.93 -10.07 6.21
CA SER A 212 -5.03 -11.51 6.40
C SER A 212 -4.99 -11.85 7.89
N PHE A 213 -5.22 -13.12 8.25
CA PHE A 213 -5.21 -13.61 9.64
C PHE A 213 -4.61 -15.02 9.72
N ILE A 214 -4.13 -15.39 10.91
CA ILE A 214 -3.31 -16.58 11.13
C ILE A 214 -4.02 -17.87 10.68
N GLU A 215 -5.31 -18.02 11.00
CA GLU A 215 -6.07 -19.22 10.66
C GLU A 215 -6.29 -19.39 9.16
N MET A 216 -6.18 -18.32 8.37
CA MET A 216 -6.31 -18.36 6.91
C MET A 216 -4.99 -18.73 6.21
N GLU A 217 -3.86 -18.18 6.68
CA GLU A 217 -2.55 -18.32 6.03
C GLU A 217 -1.45 -18.64 7.06
N LYS A 218 -1.69 -19.67 7.88
CA LYS A 218 -0.87 -20.01 9.05
C LYS A 218 0.62 -20.17 8.73
N GLU A 219 0.95 -21.00 7.74
CA GLU A 219 2.34 -21.33 7.42
C GLU A 219 3.06 -20.17 6.71
N PRO A 220 2.47 -19.46 5.72
CA PRO A 220 3.07 -18.25 5.16
C PRO A 220 3.34 -17.17 6.20
N ILE A 221 2.37 -16.91 7.11
CA ILE A 221 2.53 -15.90 8.18
C ILE A 221 3.66 -16.30 9.14
N ARG A 222 3.75 -17.58 9.50
CA ARG A 222 4.83 -18.08 10.37
C ARG A 222 6.20 -17.96 9.71
N ALA A 223 6.29 -18.27 8.42
CA ALA A 223 7.54 -18.16 7.67
C ALA A 223 7.99 -16.68 7.58
N LEU A 224 7.06 -15.77 7.25
CA LEU A 224 7.33 -14.32 7.25
C LEU A 224 7.82 -13.79 8.60
N ALA A 225 7.37 -14.38 9.72
CA ALA A 225 7.77 -13.97 11.06
C ALA A 225 9.11 -14.57 11.54
N LYS A 226 9.50 -15.76 11.05
CA LYS A 226 10.63 -16.54 11.60
C LYS A 226 11.81 -16.73 10.64
N GLU A 227 11.53 -16.90 9.36
CA GLU A 227 12.49 -17.41 8.38
C GLU A 227 13.06 -16.28 7.50
N TRP A 228 12.38 -15.13 7.46
CA TRP A 228 12.81 -13.93 6.76
C TRP A 228 13.65 -13.00 7.65
N ASN A 229 14.79 -13.49 8.14
CA ASN A 229 15.75 -12.68 8.89
C ASN A 229 16.14 -11.43 8.08
N GLY A 230 16.00 -10.25 8.68
CA GLY A 230 16.33 -8.95 8.06
C GLY A 230 15.17 -8.23 7.36
N TYR A 231 13.97 -8.82 7.36
CA TYR A 231 12.76 -8.18 6.82
C TYR A 231 11.93 -7.54 7.95
N PRO A 232 11.07 -6.56 7.64
CA PRO A 232 10.30 -5.85 8.65
C PRO A 232 9.24 -6.76 9.31
N PRO A 233 8.80 -6.42 10.53
CA PRO A 233 7.67 -7.08 11.17
C PRO A 233 6.41 -7.07 10.29
N VAL A 234 5.75 -8.22 10.17
CA VAL A 234 4.49 -8.38 9.44
C VAL A 234 3.33 -8.57 10.41
N TYR A 235 2.30 -7.75 10.27
CA TYR A 235 1.13 -7.72 11.14
C TYR A 235 -0.13 -8.16 10.38
N PRO A 236 -0.58 -9.42 10.57
CA PRO A 236 -1.86 -9.88 10.04
C PRO A 236 -3.02 -9.29 10.85
N ILE A 237 -3.70 -8.28 10.29
CA ILE A 237 -4.75 -7.50 10.98
C ILE A 237 -6.14 -7.67 10.35
N GLY A 238 -6.28 -8.61 9.43
CA GLY A 238 -7.52 -8.90 8.73
C GLY A 238 -8.54 -9.70 9.56
N PRO A 239 -9.71 -9.96 8.98
CA PRO A 239 -10.22 -9.34 7.76
C PRO A 239 -10.71 -7.92 8.03
N ILE A 240 -10.34 -6.99 7.15
CA ILE A 240 -10.86 -5.63 7.06
C ILE A 240 -11.67 -5.56 5.78
N ILE A 241 -12.98 -5.44 5.94
CA ILE A 241 -13.95 -5.41 4.85
C ILE A 241 -14.86 -4.20 5.01
N GLN A 242 -15.44 -3.75 3.90
CA GLN A 242 -16.52 -2.77 3.99
C GLN A 242 -17.74 -3.45 4.60
N THR A 243 -18.18 -2.96 5.75
CA THR A 243 -19.54 -3.25 6.24
C THR A 243 -20.48 -2.41 5.40
N GLY A 244 -21.46 -3.04 4.74
CA GLY A 244 -22.34 -2.38 3.76
C GLY A 244 -22.85 -1.01 4.23
N MET A 245 -22.99 -0.08 3.30
CA MET A 245 -23.68 1.18 3.56
C MET A 245 -25.05 0.80 4.13
N SER A 246 -25.36 1.18 5.38
CA SER A 246 -26.72 1.07 5.86
C SER A 246 -27.62 1.73 4.80
N PRO A 247 -28.69 1.07 4.33
CA PRO A 247 -29.57 1.72 3.39
C PRO A 247 -29.96 3.05 4.04
N MET A 248 -29.69 4.15 3.33
CA MET A 248 -30.25 5.44 3.68
C MET A 248 -31.73 5.17 3.97
N GLY A 249 -32.17 5.53 5.18
CA GLY A 249 -33.54 5.28 5.63
C GLY A 249 -34.54 5.72 4.57
N PRO A 250 -35.76 5.12 4.55
CA PRO A 250 -36.72 5.39 3.49
C PRO A 250 -36.95 6.89 3.37
N LEU A 251 -36.86 7.39 2.14
CA LEU A 251 -37.37 8.70 1.76
C LEU A 251 -38.88 8.68 2.03
N ASN A 252 -39.27 9.29 3.15
CA ASN A 252 -40.62 9.75 3.42
C ASN A 252 -40.55 11.24 3.77
#